data_AF-A0A2H5FQJ3-F1
#
_entry.id   AF-A0A2H5FQJ3-F1
#
_cell.length_a   1.000
_cell.length_b   1.000
_cell.length_c   1.000
_cell.angle_alpha   90.00
_cell.angle_beta   90.00
_cell.angle_gamma   90.00
#
_symmetry.space_group_name_H-M   'P 1'
#
loop_
_entity.id
_entity.type
_entity.pdbx_description
1 polymer ?
#
loop_
_entity_poly.entity_id
_entity_poly.type
_entity_poly.pdbx_seq_one_letter_code
_entity_poly.pdbx_strand_id
1 'polypeptide(L)'
;MMNTIKKFTSISLIIFLGLLSTHLDAATKSKKNKEGDAQAKSAKEETRFPIGCRPVGYRESLKILSLYPGKEGALQSLYFFFNKLPQTVSLYQMRDEDSEYSTRVNHSIGGNQWAVLATGEPLVKFICTLGDGKTSYGKILDCADTIKVCEYVNVKFGLNNKGNYWIVDGATRNEAVNGVVHYGIIPGV
;
A
#
# COMPACT_ATOMS: atom_id res chain seq x y z
N MET A 1 26.20 66.57 10.65
CA MET A 1 24.85 66.70 10.06
C MET A 1 23.97 65.69 10.78
N MET A 2 23.22 65.99 11.85
CA MET A 2 22.16 67.01 12.06
C MET A 2 21.12 66.91 10.92
N ASN A 3 19.85 66.55 11.11
CA ASN A 3 18.88 66.77 12.21
C ASN A 3 18.04 65.49 12.49
N THR A 4 17.58 65.09 13.69
CA THR A 4 16.75 65.68 14.77
C THR A 4 15.26 65.99 14.49
N ILE A 5 14.39 65.44 15.39
CA ILE A 5 13.30 66.13 16.18
C ILE A 5 11.86 66.12 15.54
N LYS A 6 10.70 65.75 16.14
CA LYS A 6 10.15 65.66 17.54
C LYS A 6 9.04 64.59 17.75
N LYS A 7 8.82 64.27 19.04
CA LYS A 7 7.63 63.67 19.68
C LYS A 7 6.51 64.70 19.98
N PHE A 8 5.25 64.24 20.09
CA PHE A 8 4.14 64.77 20.94
C PHE A 8 3.14 63.60 21.14
N THR A 9 2.99 62.92 22.29
CA THR A 9 2.17 63.18 23.51
C THR A 9 0.70 63.57 23.28
N SER A 10 -0.27 62.70 23.60
CA SER A 10 -1.12 62.77 24.82
C SER A 10 -2.47 62.02 24.70
N ILE A 11 -2.63 61.00 25.56
CA ILE A 11 -3.77 60.63 26.43
C ILE A 11 -5.21 60.90 25.95
N SER A 12 -5.99 59.81 25.76
CA SER A 12 -7.34 59.73 26.35
C SER A 12 -7.78 58.28 26.61
N LEU A 13 -8.36 58.14 27.79
CA LEU A 13 -8.79 56.97 28.52
C LEU A 13 -10.29 56.76 28.24
N ILE A 14 -10.71 55.61 27.71
CA ILE A 14 -12.09 55.12 27.90
C ILE A 14 -12.03 53.62 28.20
N ILE A 15 -12.34 53.33 29.46
CA ILE A 15 -12.66 52.03 30.02
C ILE A 15 -14.05 51.64 29.51
N PHE A 16 -14.18 50.47 28.88
CA PHE A 16 -15.45 49.75 28.84
C PHE A 16 -15.23 48.32 29.33
N LEU A 17 -15.66 48.10 30.58
CA LEU A 17 -15.94 46.77 31.10
C LEU A 17 -17.12 46.17 30.33
N GLY A 18 -16.96 44.93 29.90
CA GLY A 18 -18.03 44.10 29.35
C GLY A 18 -17.63 42.63 29.45
N LEU A 19 -17.72 42.08 30.67
CA LEU A 19 -17.74 40.65 30.93
C LEU A 19 -18.89 40.00 30.15
N LEU A 20 -18.64 38.97 29.35
CA LEU A 20 -19.53 37.82 29.20
C LEU A 20 -18.85 36.66 28.45
N SER A 21 -18.73 35.55 29.19
CA SER A 21 -18.74 34.15 28.73
C SER A 21 -17.59 33.63 27.86
N THR A 22 -16.61 33.03 28.55
CA THR A 22 -16.02 31.74 28.19
C THR A 22 -17.10 30.73 27.75
N HIS A 23 -16.87 29.97 26.67
CA HIS A 23 -17.27 28.57 26.43
C HIS A 23 -17.32 28.28 24.92
N LEU A 24 -16.17 28.07 24.27
CA LEU A 24 -16.16 27.52 22.90
C LEU A 24 -14.88 26.71 22.59
N ASP A 25 -14.44 25.86 23.52
CA ASP A 25 -13.29 24.94 23.31
C ASP A 25 -13.63 23.45 23.47
N ALA A 26 -14.91 23.10 23.62
CA ALA A 26 -15.34 21.71 23.81
C ALA A 26 -15.77 21.01 22.50
N ALA A 27 -16.23 21.75 21.48
CA ALA A 27 -16.76 21.17 20.24
C ALA A 27 -15.68 20.76 19.22
N THR A 28 -14.53 21.45 19.20
CA THR A 28 -13.41 21.19 18.28
C THR A 28 -12.57 19.97 18.69
N LYS A 29 -12.39 19.71 19.99
CA LYS A 29 -11.67 18.51 20.47
C LYS A 29 -12.43 17.20 20.19
N SER A 30 -13.75 17.19 20.34
CA SER A 30 -14.55 15.98 20.07
C SER A 30 -14.60 15.61 18.57
N LYS A 31 -14.50 16.59 17.66
CA LYS A 31 -14.54 16.35 16.20
C LYS A 31 -13.19 15.85 15.68
N LYS A 32 -12.09 16.44 16.15
CA LYS A 32 -10.72 16.06 15.77
C LYS A 32 -10.33 14.65 16.26
N ASN A 33 -10.77 14.27 17.46
CA ASN A 33 -10.57 12.90 17.97
C ASN A 33 -11.40 11.86 17.18
N LYS A 34 -12.64 12.19 16.81
CA LYS A 34 -13.49 11.30 16.00
C LYS A 34 -12.98 11.11 14.57
N GLU A 35 -12.45 12.16 13.95
CA GLU A 35 -11.84 12.09 12.61
C GLU A 35 -10.54 11.28 12.63
N GLY A 36 -9.67 11.49 13.62
CA GLY A 36 -8.45 10.69 13.81
C GLY A 36 -8.75 9.21 14.05
N ASP A 37 -9.74 8.90 14.89
CA ASP A 37 -10.14 7.51 15.17
C ASP A 37 -10.78 6.82 13.96
N ALA A 38 -11.61 7.54 13.19
CA ALA A 38 -12.21 7.01 11.96
C ALA A 38 -11.15 6.73 10.88
N GLN A 39 -10.16 7.61 10.75
CA GLN A 39 -9.09 7.48 9.77
C GLN A 39 -8.07 6.39 10.15
N ALA A 40 -7.79 6.21 11.45
CA ALA A 40 -7.01 5.08 11.94
C ALA A 40 -7.74 3.75 11.72
N LYS A 41 -9.07 3.72 11.88
CA LYS A 41 -9.89 2.53 11.64
C LYS A 41 -9.91 2.15 10.15
N SER A 42 -10.09 3.11 9.24
CA SER A 42 -10.08 2.84 7.80
C SER A 42 -8.71 2.39 7.31
N ALA A 43 -7.62 3.01 7.76
CA ALA A 43 -6.27 2.57 7.45
C ALA A 43 -6.01 1.13 7.93
N LYS A 44 -6.43 0.79 9.16
CA LYS A 44 -6.32 -0.58 9.68
C LYS A 44 -7.13 -1.57 8.86
N GLU A 45 -8.32 -1.18 8.41
CA GLU A 45 -9.14 -2.02 7.53
C GLU A 45 -8.45 -2.27 6.19
N GLU A 46 -7.92 -1.22 5.57
CA GLU A 46 -7.25 -1.25 4.27
C GLU A 46 -6.08 -2.24 4.22
N THR A 47 -5.35 -2.37 5.33
CA THR A 47 -4.21 -3.30 5.43
C THR A 47 -4.58 -4.77 5.68
N ARG A 48 -5.85 -5.08 5.97
CA ARG A 48 -6.29 -6.48 6.22
C ARG A 48 -6.26 -7.26 4.93
N PHE A 49 -5.96 -8.56 5.04
CA PHE A 49 -6.11 -9.44 3.89
C PHE A 49 -7.55 -9.42 3.37
N PRO A 50 -7.74 -9.45 2.04
CA PRO A 50 -9.04 -9.76 1.45
C PRO A 50 -9.63 -11.06 2.02
N ILE A 51 -10.96 -11.15 2.07
CA ILE A 51 -11.66 -12.36 2.53
C ILE A 51 -11.29 -13.52 1.61
N GLY A 52 -10.89 -14.66 2.17
CA GLY A 52 -10.44 -15.85 1.43
C GLY A 52 -8.94 -15.88 1.12
N CYS A 53 -8.26 -14.74 1.19
CA CYS A 53 -6.82 -14.64 0.95
C CYS A 53 -6.04 -15.02 2.22
N ARG A 54 -5.14 -16.00 2.12
CA ARG A 54 -4.41 -16.56 3.28
C ARG A 54 -2.90 -16.29 3.17
N PRO A 55 -2.18 -16.08 4.28
CA PRO A 55 -0.73 -15.85 4.26
C PRO A 55 0.04 -17.15 4.02
N VAL A 56 -0.14 -17.75 2.85
CA VAL A 56 0.42 -19.04 2.43
C VAL A 56 0.95 -18.95 1.00
N GLY A 57 1.63 -19.99 0.52
CA GLY A 57 2.16 -20.02 -0.83
C GLY A 57 3.37 -19.14 -1.09
N TYR A 58 3.98 -18.56 -0.04
CA TYR A 58 5.19 -17.76 -0.16
C TYR A 58 6.15 -18.00 1.02
N ARG A 59 7.40 -17.55 0.87
CA ARG A 59 8.43 -17.50 1.91
C ARG A 59 9.25 -16.24 1.74
N GLU A 60 9.57 -15.62 2.87
CA GLU A 60 10.52 -14.51 2.92
C GLU A 60 11.81 -15.00 3.59
N SER A 61 12.95 -14.78 2.95
CA SER A 61 14.26 -15.15 3.48
C SER A 61 15.34 -14.32 2.82
N LEU A 62 16.35 -13.89 3.57
CA LEU A 62 17.50 -13.14 3.05
C LEU A 62 17.09 -11.93 2.19
N LYS A 63 16.05 -11.18 2.61
CA LYS A 63 15.46 -10.03 1.90
C LYS A 63 14.75 -10.36 0.59
N ILE A 64 14.59 -11.63 0.25
CA ILE A 64 13.94 -12.12 -0.97
C ILE A 64 12.53 -12.61 -0.60
N LEU A 65 11.57 -12.28 -1.45
CA LEU A 65 10.23 -12.87 -1.43
C LEU A 65 10.16 -13.98 -2.49
N SER A 66 9.93 -15.21 -2.06
CA SER A 66 9.73 -16.38 -2.94
C SER A 66 8.26 -16.80 -2.91
N LEU A 67 7.64 -16.89 -4.08
CA LEU A 67 6.31 -17.43 -4.27
C LEU A 67 6.42 -18.87 -4.74
N TYR A 68 5.49 -19.73 -4.32
CA TYR A 68 5.39 -21.12 -4.73
C TYR A 68 4.01 -21.38 -5.34
N PRO A 69 3.75 -20.85 -6.56
CA PRO A 69 2.46 -21.02 -7.21
C PRO A 69 2.11 -22.49 -7.38
N GLY A 70 0.84 -22.80 -7.20
CA GLY A 70 0.28 -24.13 -7.42
C GLY A 70 0.63 -25.21 -6.40
N LYS A 71 1.45 -24.88 -5.39
CA LYS A 71 1.75 -25.81 -4.29
C LYS A 71 0.49 -26.23 -3.51
N GLU A 72 -0.52 -25.38 -3.47
CA GLU A 72 -1.82 -25.65 -2.85
C GLU A 72 -2.80 -26.40 -3.78
N GLY A 73 -2.30 -27.02 -4.87
CA GLY A 73 -3.06 -27.90 -5.76
C GLY A 73 -3.65 -27.21 -7.00
N ALA A 74 -3.43 -25.91 -7.19
CA ALA A 74 -3.85 -25.18 -8.38
C ALA A 74 -2.76 -25.20 -9.47
N LEU A 75 -3.12 -25.17 -10.75
CA LEU A 75 -2.12 -24.95 -11.83
C LEU A 75 -1.78 -23.46 -12.02
N GLN A 76 -2.48 -22.59 -11.29
CA GLN A 76 -2.45 -21.15 -11.42
C GLN A 76 -2.79 -20.55 -10.07
N SER A 77 -1.95 -19.66 -9.56
CA SER A 77 -2.15 -18.98 -8.28
C SER A 77 -2.49 -17.52 -8.47
N LEU A 78 -3.16 -16.96 -7.46
CA LEU A 78 -3.54 -15.56 -7.39
C LEU A 78 -3.00 -14.97 -6.09
N TYR A 79 -2.00 -14.11 -6.21
CA TYR A 79 -1.34 -13.46 -5.08
C TYR A 79 -1.71 -12.00 -4.99
N PHE A 80 -1.99 -11.54 -3.77
CA PHE A 80 -2.19 -10.15 -3.43
C PHE A 80 -0.97 -9.65 -2.65
N PHE A 81 -0.47 -8.48 -3.05
CA PHE A 81 0.70 -7.82 -2.47
C PHE A 81 0.25 -6.48 -1.93
N PHE A 82 0.49 -6.23 -0.66
CA PHE A 82 0.29 -4.94 -0.03
C PHE A 82 1.62 -4.30 0.28
N ASN A 83 1.83 -3.09 -0.21
CA ASN A 83 2.99 -2.29 0.18
C ASN A 83 2.72 -1.63 1.54
N LYS A 84 3.48 -2.03 2.57
CA LYS A 84 3.37 -1.49 3.93
C LYS A 84 3.99 -0.09 4.08
N LEU A 85 4.77 0.36 3.10
CA LEU A 85 5.45 1.64 3.13
C LEU A 85 4.58 2.74 2.49
N PRO A 86 4.76 4.01 2.89
CA PRO A 86 4.11 5.14 2.23
C PRO A 86 4.78 5.51 0.89
N GLN A 87 5.98 5.01 0.60
CA GLN A 87 6.66 5.19 -0.68
C GLN A 87 6.41 4.01 -1.63
N THR A 88 6.60 4.24 -2.92
CA THR A 88 6.59 3.16 -3.92
C THR A 88 7.69 2.14 -3.64
N VAL A 89 7.34 0.86 -3.75
CA VAL A 89 8.27 -0.28 -3.69
C VAL A 89 8.23 -1.01 -5.02
N SER A 90 9.40 -1.24 -5.61
CA SER A 90 9.54 -2.05 -6.81
C SER A 90 9.89 -3.50 -6.47
N LEU A 91 9.29 -4.42 -7.22
CA LEU A 91 9.55 -5.85 -7.21
C LEU A 91 10.35 -6.21 -8.45
N TYR A 92 11.58 -6.65 -8.27
CA TYR A 92 12.43 -7.16 -9.34
C TYR A 92 12.52 -8.67 -9.28
N GLN A 93 12.03 -9.31 -10.34
CA GLN A 93 12.09 -10.75 -10.47
C GLN A 93 13.55 -11.19 -10.63
N MET A 94 14.01 -12.01 -9.69
CA MET A 94 15.27 -12.72 -9.81
C MET A 94 15.10 -13.85 -10.81
N ARG A 95 16.12 -14.06 -11.64
CA ARG A 95 16.15 -15.17 -12.58
C ARG A 95 17.34 -16.07 -12.29
N ASP A 96 17.08 -17.37 -12.30
CA ASP A 96 18.05 -18.45 -12.49
C ASP A 96 17.86 -19.07 -13.89
N GLU A 97 18.75 -19.99 -14.27
CA GLU A 97 18.79 -20.64 -15.60
C GLU A 97 17.43 -21.23 -16.02
N ASP A 98 16.72 -21.88 -15.08
CA ASP A 98 15.39 -22.47 -15.34
C ASP A 98 14.31 -21.43 -15.63
N SER A 99 14.47 -20.21 -15.10
CA SER A 99 13.52 -19.11 -15.27
C SER A 99 13.86 -18.18 -16.44
N GLU A 100 14.90 -18.42 -17.23
CA GLU A 100 15.32 -17.51 -18.31
C GLU A 100 14.27 -17.29 -19.41
N TYR A 101 13.46 -18.32 -19.65
CA TYR A 101 12.39 -18.32 -20.66
C TYR A 101 11.01 -17.94 -20.10
N SER A 102 10.89 -17.74 -18.78
CA SER A 102 9.62 -17.34 -18.16
C SER A 102 9.17 -15.94 -18.61
N THR A 103 7.91 -15.59 -18.40
CA THR A 103 7.49 -14.18 -18.54
C THR A 103 8.09 -13.36 -17.38
N ARG A 104 8.59 -12.16 -17.69
CA ARG A 104 9.04 -11.20 -16.66
C ARG A 104 7.84 -10.50 -16.05
N VAL A 105 7.75 -10.54 -14.72
CA VAL A 105 6.66 -9.93 -13.94
C VAL A 105 7.17 -8.89 -12.94
N ASN A 106 8.22 -8.14 -13.31
CA ASN A 106 8.67 -6.97 -12.54
C ASN A 106 7.51 -5.97 -12.36
N HIS A 107 7.45 -5.31 -11.20
CA HIS A 107 6.34 -4.42 -10.90
C HIS A 107 6.71 -3.30 -9.93
N SER A 108 5.88 -2.28 -9.82
CA SER A 108 5.98 -1.25 -8.78
C SER A 108 4.64 -1.02 -8.12
N ILE A 109 4.62 -1.07 -6.79
CA ILE A 109 3.42 -0.91 -5.98
C ILE A 109 3.52 0.41 -5.24
N GLY A 110 2.54 1.31 -5.46
CA GLY A 110 2.50 2.58 -4.74
C GLY A 110 2.33 2.40 -3.23
N GLY A 111 2.57 3.47 -2.48
CA GLY A 111 2.56 3.42 -1.02
C GLY A 111 1.18 3.10 -0.46
N ASN A 112 1.11 2.16 0.50
CA ASN A 112 -0.14 1.70 1.11
C ASN A 112 -1.19 1.19 0.08
N GLN A 113 -0.73 0.59 -1.02
CA GLN A 113 -1.60 0.05 -2.07
C GLN A 113 -1.47 -1.45 -2.20
N TRP A 114 -2.54 -2.05 -2.74
CA TRP A 114 -2.59 -3.45 -3.15
C TRP A 114 -2.29 -3.59 -4.64
N ALA A 115 -1.55 -4.63 -4.99
CA ALA A 115 -1.37 -5.12 -6.34
C ALA A 115 -1.69 -6.62 -6.40
N VAL A 116 -2.02 -7.13 -7.58
CA VAL A 116 -2.46 -8.51 -7.75
C VAL A 116 -1.73 -9.17 -8.91
N LEU A 117 -1.10 -10.32 -8.65
CA LEU A 117 -0.40 -11.14 -9.63
C LEU A 117 -1.15 -12.45 -9.84
N ALA A 118 -1.42 -12.78 -11.10
CA ALA A 118 -1.74 -14.12 -11.53
C ALA A 118 -0.47 -14.78 -12.10
N THR A 119 -0.14 -15.98 -11.64
CA THR A 119 1.02 -16.71 -12.16
C THR A 119 0.85 -18.21 -12.06
N GLY A 120 1.37 -18.93 -13.06
CA GLY A 120 1.48 -20.39 -13.10
C GLY A 120 2.93 -20.86 -13.08
N GLU A 121 3.90 -19.96 -12.90
CA GLU A 121 5.32 -20.32 -12.77
C GLU A 121 5.54 -21.15 -11.49
N PRO A 122 6.33 -22.22 -11.49
CA PRO A 122 6.51 -23.06 -10.29
C PRO A 122 7.23 -22.33 -9.14
N LEU A 123 7.99 -21.29 -9.46
CA LEU A 123 8.74 -20.48 -8.50
C LEU A 123 8.96 -19.08 -9.05
N VAL A 124 8.56 -18.06 -8.27
CA VAL A 124 8.83 -16.66 -8.60
C VAL A 124 9.56 -16.01 -7.42
N LYS A 125 10.72 -15.40 -7.67
CA LYS A 125 11.54 -14.76 -6.63
C LYS A 125 11.61 -13.27 -6.91
N PHE A 126 11.37 -12.43 -5.89
CA PHE A 126 11.47 -10.98 -5.99
C PHE A 126 12.48 -10.41 -5.01
N ILE A 127 13.24 -9.42 -5.47
CA ILE A 127 13.94 -8.45 -4.63
C ILE A 127 13.09 -7.19 -4.55
N CYS A 128 12.94 -6.64 -3.35
CA CYS A 128 12.22 -5.40 -3.10
C CYS A 128 13.20 -4.22 -3.07
N THR A 129 12.86 -3.13 -3.75
CA THR A 129 13.65 -1.89 -3.71
C THR A 129 12.77 -0.66 -3.48
N LEU A 130 13.36 0.40 -2.94
CA LEU A 130 12.68 1.68 -2.78
C LEU A 130 12.65 2.45 -4.11
N GLY A 131 11.48 2.94 -4.51
CA GLY A 131 11.29 3.77 -5.71
C GLY A 131 10.43 3.08 -6.77
N ASP A 132 10.49 3.59 -8.00
CA ASP A 132 9.78 3.07 -9.17
C ASP A 132 10.66 2.20 -10.08
N GLY A 133 11.84 1.84 -9.59
CA GLY A 133 12.77 0.97 -10.29
C GLY A 133 13.41 1.56 -11.55
N LYS A 134 13.24 2.86 -11.80
CA LYS A 134 13.88 3.56 -12.93
C LYS A 134 15.30 4.04 -12.62
N THR A 135 15.69 4.00 -11.35
CA THR A 135 17.07 4.29 -10.92
C THR A 135 17.86 2.99 -10.80
N SER A 136 19.12 3.03 -11.26
CA SER A 136 19.95 1.84 -11.54
C SER A 136 20.11 0.89 -10.35
N TYR A 137 20.05 1.38 -9.11
CA TYR A 137 20.03 0.56 -7.89
C TYR A 137 19.25 1.29 -6.80
N GLY A 138 17.91 1.27 -6.88
CA GLY A 138 17.07 1.66 -5.75
C GLY A 138 17.50 0.90 -4.48
N LYS A 139 17.44 1.54 -3.31
CA LYS A 139 17.85 0.94 -2.04
C LYS A 139 17.18 -0.42 -1.85
N ILE A 140 17.95 -1.50 -1.75
CA ILE A 140 17.43 -2.85 -1.48
C ILE A 140 16.77 -2.85 -0.10
N LEU A 141 15.53 -3.32 -0.06
CA LEU A 141 14.71 -3.44 1.14
C LEU A 141 14.59 -4.91 1.55
N ASP A 142 14.27 -5.16 2.81
CA ASP A 142 13.81 -6.48 3.22
C ASP A 142 12.36 -6.65 2.78
N CYS A 143 12.07 -7.60 1.90
CA CYS A 143 10.71 -7.86 1.47
C CYS A 143 9.78 -8.23 2.64
N ALA A 144 10.29 -8.93 3.67
CA ALA A 144 9.49 -9.31 4.84
C ALA A 144 8.95 -8.11 5.61
N ASP A 145 9.73 -7.02 5.65
CA ASP A 145 9.36 -5.80 6.37
C ASP A 145 8.54 -4.84 5.51
N THR A 146 8.54 -5.01 4.18
CA THR A 146 8.00 -4.01 3.25
C THR A 146 6.74 -4.46 2.51
N ILE A 147 6.66 -5.71 2.13
CA ILE A 147 5.52 -6.26 1.41
C ILE A 147 4.79 -7.25 2.30
N LYS A 148 3.47 -7.24 2.22
CA LYS A 148 2.60 -8.22 2.86
C LYS A 148 1.91 -9.01 1.76
N VAL A 149 2.01 -10.34 1.81
CA VAL A 149 1.53 -11.22 0.74
C VAL A 149 0.45 -12.15 1.26
N CYS A 150 -0.54 -12.45 0.42
CA CYS A 150 -1.43 -13.59 0.63
C CYS A 150 -1.80 -14.23 -0.71
N GLU A 151 -2.20 -15.49 -0.65
CA GLU A 151 -2.69 -16.28 -1.78
C GLU A 151 -4.17 -16.61 -1.61
N TYR A 152 -4.92 -16.54 -2.71
CA TYR A 152 -6.22 -17.19 -2.83
C TYR A 152 -6.04 -18.67 -3.21
N VAL A 153 -6.06 -19.54 -2.20
CA VAL A 153 -5.89 -20.99 -2.38
C VAL A 153 -7.03 -21.64 -3.18
N ASN A 154 -8.23 -21.08 -3.07
CA ASN A 154 -9.41 -21.52 -3.81
C ASN A 154 -9.71 -20.47 -4.87
N VAL A 155 -9.16 -20.59 -6.07
CA VAL A 155 -9.41 -19.62 -7.15
C VAL A 155 -9.82 -20.33 -8.42
N LYS A 156 -10.79 -19.76 -9.14
CA LYS A 156 -11.22 -20.29 -10.44
C LYS A 156 -10.85 -19.31 -11.54
N PHE A 157 -9.96 -19.76 -12.42
CA PHE A 157 -9.59 -19.06 -13.63
C PHE A 157 -10.41 -19.58 -14.80
N GLY A 158 -10.99 -18.68 -15.60
CA GLY A 158 -11.43 -19.02 -16.95
C GLY A 158 -10.23 -19.46 -17.80
N LEU A 159 -10.44 -20.32 -18.80
CA LEU A 159 -9.35 -20.86 -19.64
C LEU A 159 -8.50 -19.76 -20.28
N ASN A 160 -9.13 -18.67 -20.70
CA ASN A 160 -8.46 -17.53 -21.34
C ASN A 160 -7.77 -16.57 -20.36
N ASN A 161 -7.97 -16.76 -19.05
CA ASN A 161 -7.42 -15.89 -18.00
C ASN A 161 -6.20 -16.52 -17.30
N LYS A 162 -5.66 -17.63 -17.83
CA LYS A 162 -4.43 -18.24 -17.30
C LYS A 162 -3.20 -17.57 -17.91
N GLY A 163 -2.12 -17.47 -17.13
CA GLY A 163 -0.86 -16.86 -17.58
C GLY A 163 -0.15 -16.11 -16.47
N ASN A 164 0.87 -15.35 -16.83
CA ASN A 164 1.69 -14.60 -15.88
C ASN A 164 1.54 -13.10 -16.10
N TYR A 165 0.74 -12.43 -15.28
CA TYR A 165 0.46 -11.01 -15.46
C TYR A 165 -0.09 -10.36 -14.18
N TRP A 166 0.12 -9.05 -14.08
CA TRP A 166 -0.49 -8.21 -13.06
C TRP A 166 -1.91 -7.87 -13.47
N ILE A 167 -2.87 -8.13 -12.59
CA ILE A 167 -4.29 -7.79 -12.79
C ILE A 167 -4.54 -6.36 -12.29
N VAL A 168 -3.88 -5.98 -11.20
CA VAL A 168 -4.04 -4.68 -10.55
C VAL A 168 -2.67 -4.15 -10.20
N ASP A 169 -2.38 -2.93 -10.63
CA ASP A 169 -1.08 -2.32 -10.46
C ASP A 169 -0.93 -1.60 -9.11
N GLY A 170 -2.02 -1.01 -8.62
CA GLY A 170 -2.06 -0.26 -7.37
C GLY A 170 -3.48 0.22 -7.07
N ALA A 171 -4.10 -0.30 -6.03
CA ALA A 171 -5.48 0.02 -5.67
C ALA A 171 -5.73 -0.12 -4.15
N THR A 172 -6.91 0.29 -3.70
CA THR A 172 -7.39 -0.12 -2.38
C THR A 172 -7.73 -1.62 -2.35
N ARG A 173 -7.91 -2.20 -1.16
CA ARG A 173 -8.18 -3.62 -0.95
C ARG A 173 -9.42 -4.06 -1.70
N ASN A 174 -10.51 -3.27 -1.59
CA ASN A 174 -11.77 -3.61 -2.22
C ASN A 174 -11.70 -3.42 -3.75
N GLU A 175 -11.02 -2.38 -4.23
CA GLU A 175 -10.78 -2.19 -5.66
C GLU A 175 -9.92 -3.30 -6.25
N ALA A 176 -8.91 -3.79 -5.51
CA ALA A 176 -8.09 -4.91 -5.95
C ALA A 176 -8.91 -6.20 -6.13
N VAL A 177 -9.79 -6.51 -5.16
CA VAL A 177 -10.72 -7.66 -5.27
C VAL A 177 -11.69 -7.46 -6.45
N ASN A 178 -12.27 -6.27 -6.59
CA ASN A 178 -13.18 -5.96 -7.69
C ASN A 178 -12.48 -6.06 -9.05
N GLY A 179 -11.21 -5.66 -9.14
CA GLY A 179 -10.39 -5.79 -10.35
C GLY A 179 -10.22 -7.24 -10.79
N VAL A 180 -9.98 -8.15 -9.85
CA VAL A 180 -9.92 -9.60 -10.11
C VAL A 180 -11.25 -10.13 -10.66
N VAL A 181 -12.35 -9.76 -10.01
CA VAL A 181 -13.70 -10.18 -10.45
C VAL A 181 -14.02 -9.61 -11.83
N HIS A 182 -13.69 -8.35 -12.08
CA HIS A 182 -13.90 -7.70 -13.37
C HIS A 182 -13.08 -8.34 -14.50
N TYR A 183 -11.87 -8.82 -14.19
CA TYR A 183 -11.05 -9.60 -15.11
C TYR A 183 -11.68 -10.97 -15.44
N GLY A 184 -12.70 -11.42 -14.69
CA GLY A 184 -13.35 -12.72 -14.89
C GLY A 184 -12.63 -13.85 -14.15
N ILE A 185 -11.94 -13.55 -13.05
CA ILE A 185 -11.37 -14.53 -12.13
C ILE A 185 -12.22 -14.53 -10.86
N ILE A 186 -12.55 -15.72 -10.36
CA ILE A 186 -13.40 -15.86 -9.17
C ILE A 186 -12.52 -16.18 -7.96
N PRO A 187 -12.25 -15.21 -7.06
CA PRO A 187 -11.60 -15.49 -5.79
C PRO A 187 -12.59 -16.26 -4.91
N GLY A 188 -12.24 -17.50 -4.57
CA GLY A 188 -12.98 -18.31 -3.62
C GLY A 188 -12.64 -17.96 -2.18
N VAL A 189 -13.55 -18.33 -1.28
CA VAL A 189 -13.42 -18.13 0.17
C VAL A 189 -12.88 -19.37 0.88
#